data_AF-A0A9N7NRZ9-F1
#
_entry.id   AF-A0A9N7NRZ9-F1
#
_cell.length_a   1.000
_cell.length_b   1.000
_cell.length_c   1.000
_cell.angle_alpha   90.00
_cell.angle_beta   90.00
_cell.angle_gamma   90.00
#
_symmetry.space_group_name_H-M   'P 1'
#
loop_
_entity.id
_entity.type
_entity.pdbx_description
1 polymer ?
#
loop_
_entity_poly.entity_id
_entity_poly.type
_entity_poly.pdbx_seq_one_letter_code
_entity_poly.pdbx_strand_id
1 'polypeptide(L)'
;MRGNTHFVVPSQDFELNEDSKQFLTTYTFGTHTAKHTFCRVCGITSFYIPRSNPDGVGVTVKCVDSGTLKNVEIRQFDGQNWESSFVQSDISSYSKIAPEMAE
;
A
#
# COMPACT_ATOMS: atom_id res chain seq x y z
N MET A 1 -14.62 10.12 1.54
CA MET A 1 -13.24 9.63 1.38
C MET A 1 -13.26 8.33 0.58
N ARG A 2 -12.27 8.09 -0.29
CA ARG A 2 -12.10 6.77 -0.93
C ARG A 2 -11.69 5.76 0.14
N GLY A 3 -12.36 4.61 0.21
CA GLY A 3 -11.97 3.54 1.11
C GLY A 3 -10.63 2.95 0.67
N ASN A 4 -9.69 2.78 1.61
CA ASN A 4 -8.34 2.33 1.33
C ASN A 4 -8.00 1.05 2.12
N THR A 5 -8.73 -0.03 1.83
CA THR A 5 -8.43 -1.36 2.37
C THR A 5 -7.30 -1.97 1.53
N HIS A 6 -6.09 -1.95 2.09
CA HIS A 6 -4.88 -2.41 1.43
C HIS A 6 -4.04 -3.25 2.40
N PHE A 7 -3.15 -4.05 1.83
CA PHE A 7 -2.03 -4.67 2.54
C PHE A 7 -0.72 -4.12 1.96
N VAL A 8 0.35 -4.19 2.75
CA VAL A 8 1.66 -3.70 2.33
C VAL A 8 2.49 -4.87 1.82
N VAL A 9 3.15 -4.68 0.69
CA VAL A 9 4.22 -5.56 0.19
C VAL A 9 5.55 -4.79 0.18
N PRO A 10 6.69 -5.42 0.50
CA PRO A 10 7.99 -4.80 0.30
C PRO A 10 8.19 -4.38 -1.17
N SER A 11 8.86 -3.25 -1.41
CA SER A 11 9.00 -2.74 -2.79
C SER A 11 9.72 -3.70 -3.73
N GLN A 12 10.57 -4.59 -3.23
CA GLN A 12 11.27 -5.58 -4.05
C GLN A 12 10.38 -6.73 -4.53
N ASP A 13 9.26 -6.97 -3.85
CA ASP A 13 8.28 -8.02 -4.19
C ASP A 13 7.15 -7.46 -5.07
N PHE A 14 7.28 -6.20 -5.49
CA PHE A 14 6.31 -5.51 -6.33
C PHE A 14 6.93 -5.16 -7.67
N GLU A 15 6.35 -5.69 -8.74
CA GLU A 15 6.69 -5.31 -10.11
C GLU A 15 5.49 -4.64 -10.78
N LEU A 16 5.74 -3.49 -11.41
CA LEU A 16 4.74 -2.80 -12.22
C LEU A 16 4.98 -3.13 -13.69
N ASN A 17 3.96 -3.66 -14.37
CA ASN A 17 3.99 -3.81 -15.81
C ASN A 17 4.18 -2.44 -16.48
N GLU A 18 5.22 -2.31 -17.30
CA GLU A 18 5.62 -1.08 -18.01
C GLU A 18 4.46 -0.41 -18.77
N ASP A 19 3.60 -1.20 -19.43
CA ASP A 19 2.46 -0.69 -20.18
C ASP A 19 1.44 0.03 -19.30
N SER A 20 1.42 -0.26 -17.99
CA SER A 20 0.51 0.38 -17.04
C SER A 20 0.87 1.84 -16.81
N LYS A 21 2.15 2.24 -16.98
CA LYS A 21 2.64 3.60 -16.68
C LYS A 21 1.87 4.68 -17.44
N GLN A 22 1.43 4.38 -18.67
CA GLN A 22 0.68 5.33 -19.49
C GLN A 22 -0.69 5.69 -18.89
N PHE A 23 -1.25 4.84 -18.01
CA PHE A 23 -2.56 5.05 -17.40
C PHE A 23 -2.48 5.60 -15.98
N LEU A 24 -1.28 5.67 -15.39
CA LEU A 24 -1.12 6.09 -14.00
C LEU A 24 -0.90 7.60 -13.89
N THR A 25 -1.46 8.18 -12.84
CA THR A 25 -1.11 9.52 -12.37
C THR A 25 -0.85 9.46 -10.87
N THR A 26 -0.02 10.37 -10.37
CA THR A 26 0.36 10.40 -8.96
C THR A 26 0.27 11.82 -8.44
N TYR A 27 -0.33 11.99 -7.28
CA TYR A 27 -0.23 13.22 -6.52
C TYR A 27 0.38 12.96 -5.14
N THR A 28 0.87 14.02 -4.52
CA THR A 28 1.46 14.01 -3.19
C THR A 28 1.00 15.26 -2.44
N PHE A 29 0.96 15.20 -1.11
CA PHE A 29 0.67 16.34 -0.25
C PHE A 29 1.37 16.18 1.10
N GLY A 30 1.29 17.20 1.96
CA GLY A 30 1.91 17.16 3.28
C GLY A 30 3.42 17.03 3.18
N THR A 31 3.98 15.94 3.75
CA THR A 31 5.42 15.66 3.69
C THR A 31 5.90 15.14 2.34
N HIS A 32 4.99 14.94 1.37
CA HIS A 32 5.26 14.33 0.07
C HIS A 32 5.82 12.88 0.12
N THR A 33 5.81 12.25 1.30
CA THR A 33 6.28 10.87 1.51
C THR A 33 5.33 9.86 0.87
N ALA A 34 4.02 10.04 1.07
CA ALA A 34 3.03 9.18 0.42
C ALA A 34 2.90 9.56 -1.06
N LYS A 35 2.98 8.56 -1.94
CA LYS A 35 2.73 8.71 -3.38
C LYS A 35 1.38 8.12 -3.71
N HIS A 36 0.37 8.97 -3.87
CA HIS A 36 -1.00 8.56 -4.17
C HIS A 36 -1.16 8.32 -5.67
N THR A 37 -0.80 7.11 -6.10
CA THR A 37 -0.89 6.67 -7.49
C THR A 37 -2.27 6.08 -7.79
N PHE A 38 -2.85 6.40 -8.94
CA PHE A 38 -4.12 5.82 -9.39
C PHE A 38 -4.26 5.87 -10.91
N CYS A 39 -5.19 5.10 -11.45
CA CYS A 39 -5.50 5.12 -12.88
C CYS A 39 -6.22 6.41 -13.26
N ARG A 40 -5.63 7.22 -14.15
CA ARG A 40 -6.21 8.48 -14.65
C ARG A 40 -7.46 8.27 -15.51
N VAL A 41 -7.69 7.06 -16.01
CA VAL A 41 -8.83 6.71 -16.87
C VAL A 41 -10.07 6.36 -16.06
N CYS A 42 -9.95 5.42 -15.11
CA CYS A 42 -11.09 4.93 -14.32
C CYS A 42 -11.11 5.44 -12.87
N GLY A 43 -10.04 6.09 -12.41
CA GLY A 43 -9.92 6.63 -11.06
C GLY A 43 -9.54 5.61 -9.97
N ILE A 44 -9.39 4.33 -10.30
CA ILE A 44 -9.08 3.26 -9.33
C ILE A 44 -7.63 3.36 -8.83
N THR A 45 -7.46 3.26 -7.51
CA THR A 45 -6.15 3.10 -6.85
C THR A 45 -5.90 1.60 -6.66
N SER A 46 -5.23 0.95 -7.60
CA SER A 46 -4.81 -0.45 -7.45
C SER A 46 -3.66 -0.60 -6.48
N PHE A 47 -2.76 0.38 -6.44
CA PHE A 47 -1.65 0.45 -5.51
C PHE A 47 -1.24 1.91 -5.25
N TYR A 48 -0.49 2.13 -4.17
CA TYR A 48 0.14 3.42 -3.86
C TYR A 48 1.32 3.23 -2.89
N ILE A 49 2.14 4.26 -2.66
CA ILE A 49 3.20 4.22 -1.62
C ILE A 49 2.69 4.96 -0.38
N PRO A 50 2.45 4.28 0.75
CA PRO A 50 1.95 4.91 1.97
C PRO A 50 3.04 5.65 2.75
N ARG A 51 2.63 6.67 3.54
CA ARG A 51 3.54 7.41 4.44
C ARG A 51 4.19 6.50 5.49
N SER A 52 3.44 5.52 6.00
CA SER A 52 3.89 4.58 7.04
C SER A 52 4.96 3.60 6.56
N ASN A 53 4.94 3.28 5.26
CA ASN A 53 5.82 2.29 4.62
C ASN A 53 6.36 2.88 3.32
N PRO A 54 7.26 3.88 3.38
CA PRO A 54 7.81 4.52 2.19
C PRO A 54 8.68 3.58 1.34
N ASP A 55 9.10 2.46 1.92
CA ASP A 55 9.84 1.35 1.32
C ASP A 55 8.95 0.18 0.89
N GLY A 56 7.63 0.33 0.99
CA GLY A 56 6.65 -0.67 0.55
C GLY A 56 5.58 -0.09 -0.37
N VAL A 57 4.77 -0.99 -0.90
CA VAL A 57 3.64 -0.67 -1.76
C VAL A 57 2.35 -1.16 -1.09
N GLY A 58 1.39 -0.25 -0.90
CA GLY A 58 0.06 -0.59 -0.44
C GLY A 58 -0.80 -1.06 -1.62
N VAL A 59 -1.15 -2.35 -1.65
CA VAL A 59 -1.97 -2.97 -2.70
C VAL A 59 -3.42 -3.07 -2.24
N THR A 60 -4.35 -2.53 -3.02
CA THR A 60 -5.78 -2.56 -2.71
C THR A 60 -6.29 -3.99 -2.79
N VAL A 61 -6.86 -4.50 -1.68
CA VAL A 61 -7.33 -5.90 -1.56
C VAL A 61 -8.31 -6.28 -2.68
N LYS A 62 -9.21 -5.36 -3.05
CA LYS A 62 -10.23 -5.60 -4.08
C LYS A 62 -9.67 -5.63 -5.51
N CYS A 63 -8.41 -5.25 -5.72
CA CYS A 63 -7.75 -5.26 -7.01
C CYS A 63 -6.88 -6.49 -7.22
N VAL A 64 -6.82 -7.39 -6.24
CA VAL A 64 -6.13 -8.67 -6.37
C VAL A 64 -7.03 -9.68 -7.08
N ASP A 65 -6.43 -10.49 -7.95
CA ASP A 65 -7.14 -11.55 -8.66
C ASP A 65 -7.87 -12.50 -7.70
N SER A 66 -9.06 -12.93 -8.12
CA SER A 66 -9.90 -13.83 -7.32
C SER A 66 -9.20 -15.17 -7.12
N GLY A 67 -9.17 -15.65 -5.87
CA GLY A 67 -8.51 -16.90 -5.49
C GLY A 67 -7.08 -16.76 -4.98
N THR A 68 -6.44 -15.60 -5.17
CA THR A 68 -5.07 -15.34 -4.66
C THR A 68 -5.05 -15.21 -3.14
N LEU A 69 -5.99 -14.45 -2.57
CA LEU A 69 -6.10 -14.24 -1.13
C LEU A 69 -6.93 -15.36 -0.49
N LYS A 70 -6.31 -16.16 0.39
CA LYS A 70 -6.99 -17.25 1.12
C LYS A 70 -7.73 -16.77 2.37
N ASN A 71 -7.17 -15.78 3.05
CA ASN A 71 -7.72 -15.18 4.25
C ASN A 71 -7.36 -13.68 4.30
N VAL A 72 -8.25 -12.86 4.82
CA VAL A 72 -8.03 -11.42 5.00
C VAL A 72 -8.45 -11.03 6.41
N GLU A 73 -7.50 -10.59 7.23
CA GLU A 73 -7.75 -9.95 8.51
C GLU A 73 -7.78 -8.43 8.30
N ILE A 74 -8.87 -7.78 8.68
CA ILE A 74 -9.01 -6.31 8.55
C ILE A 74 -8.67 -5.66 9.89
N ARG A 75 -7.61 -4.86 9.90
CA ARG A 75 -7.23 -3.99 11.02
C ARG A 75 -7.62 -2.56 10.72
N GLN A 76 -8.24 -1.89 11.69
CA GLN A 76 -8.58 -0.48 11.58
C GLN A 76 -7.36 0.38 11.96
N PHE A 77 -7.17 1.47 11.23
CA PHE A 77 -6.14 2.46 11.52
C PHE A 77 -6.80 3.83 11.67
N ASP A 78 -6.55 4.52 12.78
CA ASP A 78 -7.08 5.86 13.00
C ASP A 78 -6.20 6.90 12.30
N GLY A 79 -6.66 7.32 11.11
CA GLY A 79 -6.02 8.36 10.31
C GLY A 79 -6.23 9.79 10.84
N GLN A 80 -7.14 10.03 11.78
CA GLN A 80 -7.29 11.34 12.43
C GLN A 80 -6.19 11.54 13.49
N ASN A 81 -5.92 10.51 14.29
CA ASN A 81 -4.84 10.49 15.29
C ASN A 81 -3.64 9.70 14.77
N TRP A 82 -3.08 10.12 13.63
CA TRP A 82 -2.08 9.35 12.87
C TRP A 82 -0.84 9.01 13.69
N GLU A 83 -0.26 9.98 14.40
CA GLU A 83 0.99 9.82 15.17
C GLU A 83 0.84 8.77 16.28
N SER A 84 -0.26 8.84 17.04
CA SER A 84 -0.55 7.86 18.10
C SER A 84 -0.78 6.47 17.52
N SER A 85 -1.57 6.37 16.45
CA SER A 85 -1.88 5.10 15.80
C SER A 85 -0.64 4.45 15.19
N PHE A 86 0.23 5.24 14.57
CA PHE A 86 1.48 4.76 13.98
C PHE A 86 2.39 4.12 15.03
N VAL A 87 2.54 4.74 16.21
CA VAL A 87 3.35 4.21 17.31
C VAL A 87 2.74 2.93 17.90
N GLN A 88 1.41 2.84 17.99
CA GLN A 88 0.74 1.70 18.63
C GLN A 88 0.56 0.48 17.71
N SER A 89 0.51 0.68 16.39
CA SER A 89 0.11 -0.37 15.43
C SER A 89 1.27 -1.18 14.84
N ASP A 90 2.52 -0.72 15.05
CA ASP A 90 3.73 -1.26 14.40
C ASP A 90 3.60 -1.38 12.87
N ILE A 91 2.75 -0.57 12.23
CA ILE A 91 2.40 -0.70 10.81
C ILE A 91 3.61 -0.57 9.87
N SER A 92 4.68 0.09 10.30
CA SER A 92 5.93 0.24 9.54
C SER A 92 6.68 -1.07 9.37
N SER A 93 6.45 -2.08 10.21
CA SER A 93 7.11 -3.38 10.10
C SER A 93 6.61 -4.21 8.91
N TYR A 94 5.41 -3.94 8.40
CA TYR A 94 4.80 -4.71 7.30
C TYR A 94 5.47 -4.55 5.93
N SER A 95 6.35 -3.57 5.73
CA SER A 95 7.19 -3.46 4.52
C SER A 95 8.57 -4.09 4.69
N LYS A 96 8.91 -4.56 5.89
CA LYS A 96 10.21 -5.16 6.17
C LYS A 96 10.16 -6.63 5.76
N ILE A 97 11.20 -7.07 5.05
CA ILE A 97 11.41 -8.48 4.79
C ILE A 97 11.73 -9.13 6.13
N ALA A 98 11.05 -10.22 6.47
CA ALA A 98 11.52 -11.07 7.54
C ALA A 98 12.92 -11.59 7.14
N PRO A 99 13.91 -11.64 8.06
CA PRO A 99 15.17 -12.29 7.74
C PRO A 99 14.87 -13.70 7.25
N GLU A 100 15.46 -14.08 6.11
CA GLU A 100 15.40 -15.44 5.59
C GLU A 100 15.61 -16.40 6.76
N MET A 101 14.65 -17.30 6.97
CA MET A 101 14.91 -18.50 7.75
C MET A 101 15.98 -19.26 6.97
N ALA A 102 17.24 -19.05 7.36
CA ALA A 102 18.34 -19.87 6.90
C ALA A 102 17.96 -21.34 7.16
N GLU A 103 17.85 -22.11 6.08
CA GLU A 103 17.86 -23.58 6.12
C GLU A 103 19.12 -24.11 6.81
#